data_AF-A0A265V0S7-F1
#
_entry.id   AF-A0A265V0S7-F1
#
_cell.length_a   1.000
_cell.length_b   1.000
_cell.length_c   1.000
_cell.angle_alpha   90.00
_cell.angle_beta   90.00
_cell.angle_gamma   90.00
#
_symmetry.space_group_name_H-M   'P 1'
#
loop_
_entity.id
_entity.type
_entity.pdbx_description
1 polymer ?
#
loop_
_entity_poly.entity_id
_entity_poly.type
_entity_poly.pdbx_seq_one_letter_code
_entity_poly.pdbx_strand_id
1 'polypeptide(L)'
;MISLQAQSATEEVDLLQSLYGMEKKSLISEFLGNSVNDSFWQVYDTYEMERKALGKERIDLLSNYVENYSELQGDKADELINKAERLNKKQNSLISKYTKKVRKVAGSEVAAQFYQVEHYLLSAVRAEIFENIPFIGTLKID
;
A
#
# COMPACT_ATOMS: atom_id res chain seq x y z
N MET A 1 22.91 3.12 5.43
CA MET A 1 21.43 3.16 5.51
C MET A 1 20.83 4.11 4.47
N ILE A 2 21.16 3.93 3.19
CA ILE A 2 20.36 4.41 2.06
C ILE A 2 20.39 3.26 1.06
N SER A 3 19.58 2.26 1.36
CA SER A 3 19.30 1.14 0.46
C SER A 3 17.94 0.58 0.88
N LEU A 4 16.92 1.45 0.87
CA LEU A 4 15.72 1.02 0.14
C LEU A 4 16.27 0.64 -1.23
N GLN A 5 16.48 -0.65 -1.44
CA GLN A 5 17.15 -1.17 -2.61
C GLN A 5 16.49 -0.51 -3.80
N ALA A 6 17.24 0.34 -4.50
CA ALA A 6 16.82 1.00 -5.74
C ALA A 6 16.50 -0.01 -6.87
N GLN A 7 16.48 -1.31 -6.55
CA GLN A 7 16.20 -2.43 -7.41
C GLN A 7 14.92 -3.21 -7.01
N SER A 8 14.45 -3.18 -5.74
CA SER A 8 13.43 -4.15 -5.26
C SER A 8 12.01 -3.61 -5.06
N ALA A 9 11.75 -2.31 -5.24
CA ALA A 9 10.40 -1.76 -5.22
C ALA A 9 10.15 -0.91 -6.47
N THR A 10 10.20 -1.53 -7.65
CA THR A 10 9.67 -0.87 -8.86
C THR A 10 8.16 -0.65 -8.67
N GLU A 11 7.52 -1.55 -7.91
CA GLU A 11 6.13 -1.44 -7.48
C GLU A 11 5.96 -1.82 -6.00
N GLU A 12 4.98 -1.23 -5.30
CA GLU A 12 4.66 -1.57 -3.89
C GLU A 12 4.31 -3.06 -3.70
N VAL A 13 3.92 -3.76 -4.78
CA VAL A 13 3.63 -5.20 -4.76
C VAL A 13 4.89 -6.05 -4.56
N ASP A 14 6.05 -5.56 -4.98
CA ASP A 14 7.32 -6.26 -4.83
C ASP A 14 7.69 -6.37 -3.34
N LEU A 15 7.33 -5.36 -2.55
CA LEU A 15 7.50 -5.38 -1.09
C LEU A 15 6.65 -6.47 -0.45
N LEU A 16 5.40 -6.64 -0.90
CA LEU A 16 4.54 -7.73 -0.43
C LEU A 16 5.14 -9.10 -0.78
N GLN A 17 5.67 -9.24 -1.99
CA GLN A 17 6.34 -10.48 -2.39
C GLN A 17 7.59 -10.75 -1.53
N SER A 18 8.37 -9.73 -1.20
CA SER A 18 9.51 -9.84 -0.30
C SER A 18 9.09 -10.26 1.12
N LEU A 19 8.01 -9.67 1.66
CA LEU A 19 7.52 -9.93 3.01
C LEU A 19 6.97 -11.35 3.19
N TYR A 20 6.29 -11.89 2.19
CA TYR A 20 5.54 -13.15 2.31
C TYR A 20 6.05 -14.29 1.41
N GLY A 21 6.99 -14.01 0.51
CA GLY A 21 7.51 -14.99 -0.45
C GLY A 21 6.51 -15.45 -1.53
N MET A 22 5.38 -14.75 -1.66
CA MET A 22 4.29 -15.12 -2.58
C MET A 22 3.77 -13.92 -3.35
N GLU A 23 3.27 -14.18 -4.56
CA GLU A 23 2.53 -13.16 -5.30
C GLU A 23 1.27 -12.75 -4.55
N LYS A 24 0.93 -11.45 -4.61
CA LYS A 24 -0.24 -10.90 -3.91
C LYS A 24 -1.53 -11.66 -4.23
N LYS A 25 -1.73 -12.06 -5.49
CA LYS A 25 -2.94 -12.80 -5.91
C LYS A 25 -3.05 -14.17 -5.23
N SER A 26 -1.93 -14.84 -5.02
CA SER A 26 -1.85 -16.10 -4.27
C SER A 26 -2.15 -15.90 -2.78
N LEU A 27 -1.61 -14.84 -2.16
CA LEU A 27 -1.93 -14.47 -0.78
C LEU A 27 -3.44 -14.25 -0.59
N ILE A 28 -4.08 -13.49 -1.48
CA ILE A 28 -5.53 -13.27 -1.42
C ILE A 28 -6.30 -14.60 -1.53
N SER A 29 -5.86 -15.51 -2.40
CA SER A 29 -6.48 -16.83 -2.54
C SER A 29 -6.36 -17.64 -1.24
N GLU A 30 -5.21 -17.58 -0.57
CA GLU A 30 -4.98 -18.28 0.70
C GLU A 30 -5.86 -17.71 1.82
N PHE A 31 -5.96 -16.38 1.93
CA PHE A 31 -6.77 -15.73 2.97
C PHE A 31 -8.27 -15.91 2.77
N LEU A 32 -8.77 -15.89 1.52
CA LEU A 32 -10.20 -16.00 1.22
C LEU A 32 -10.65 -17.46 1.02
N GLY A 33 -9.72 -18.39 0.78
CA GLY A 33 -10.00 -19.80 0.54
C GLY A 33 -10.88 -20.04 -0.70
N ASN A 34 -11.72 -21.08 -0.65
CA ASN A 34 -12.59 -21.48 -1.76
C ASN A 34 -13.76 -20.51 -2.05
N SER A 35 -13.79 -19.35 -1.39
CA SER A 35 -14.87 -18.37 -1.46
C SER A 35 -14.78 -17.47 -2.70
N VAL A 36 -13.66 -17.51 -3.43
CA VAL A 36 -13.40 -16.69 -4.62
C VAL A 36 -13.84 -17.39 -5.90
N ASN A 37 -14.53 -16.67 -6.77
CA ASN A 37 -14.96 -17.12 -8.10
C ASN A 37 -14.47 -16.15 -9.19
N ASP A 38 -14.73 -16.46 -10.46
CA ASP A 38 -14.29 -15.62 -11.58
C ASP A 38 -14.80 -14.17 -11.51
N SER A 39 -16.02 -13.98 -10.99
CA SER A 39 -16.60 -12.63 -10.83
C SER A 39 -15.88 -11.81 -9.76
N PHE A 40 -15.41 -12.45 -8.69
CA PHE A 40 -14.51 -11.81 -7.72
C PHE A 40 -13.21 -11.39 -8.39
N TRP A 41 -12.56 -12.28 -9.14
CA TRP A 41 -11.26 -11.99 -9.77
C TRP A 41 -11.33 -10.85 -10.78
N GLN A 42 -12.41 -10.75 -11.56
CA GLN A 42 -12.63 -9.62 -12.46
C GLN A 42 -12.67 -8.27 -11.71
N VAL A 43 -13.36 -8.23 -10.56
CA VAL A 43 -13.41 -7.05 -9.70
C VAL A 43 -12.03 -6.77 -9.06
N TYR A 44 -11.35 -7.82 -8.62
CA TYR A 44 -10.04 -7.74 -7.97
C TYR A 44 -8.95 -7.25 -8.92
N ASP A 45 -8.92 -7.71 -10.18
CA ASP A 45 -7.91 -7.27 -11.15
C ASP A 45 -8.08 -5.76 -11.47
N THR A 46 -9.32 -5.26 -11.48
CA THR A 46 -9.58 -3.82 -11.61
C THR A 46 -9.15 -3.04 -10.37
N TYR A 47 -9.36 -3.61 -9.17
CA TYR A 47 -8.86 -3.05 -7.93
C TYR A 47 -7.33 -2.93 -7.94
N GLU A 48 -6.62 -3.99 -8.36
CA GLU A 48 -5.16 -4.00 -8.39
C GLU A 48 -4.57 -2.97 -9.34
N MET A 49 -5.18 -2.74 -10.51
CA MET A 49 -4.76 -1.66 -11.40
C MET A 49 -4.84 -0.29 -10.72
N GLU A 50 -5.97 0.04 -10.08
CA GLU A 50 -6.14 1.31 -9.37
C GLU A 50 -5.20 1.39 -8.13
N ARG A 51 -5.01 0.26 -7.43
CA ARG A 51 -4.13 0.18 -6.25
C ARG A 51 -2.67 0.40 -6.62
N LYS A 52 -2.19 -0.20 -7.70
CA LYS A 52 -0.81 -0.02 -8.19
C LYS A 52 -0.51 1.43 -8.53
N ALA A 53 -1.48 2.16 -9.10
CA ALA A 53 -1.33 3.59 -9.34
C ALA A 53 -1.11 4.38 -8.03
N LEU A 54 -1.86 4.06 -6.97
CA LEU A 54 -1.64 4.66 -5.64
C LEU A 54 -0.31 4.22 -5.02
N GLY A 55 0.12 2.98 -5.26
CA GLY A 55 1.43 2.49 -4.83
C GLY A 55 2.57 3.25 -5.48
N LYS A 56 2.44 3.63 -6.76
CA LYS A 56 3.40 4.52 -7.43
C LYS A 56 3.43 5.91 -6.79
N GLU A 57 2.27 6.52 -6.51
CA GLU A 57 2.19 7.79 -5.77
C GLU A 57 2.88 7.69 -4.38
N ARG A 58 2.79 6.52 -3.71
CA ARG A 58 3.50 6.27 -2.44
C ARG A 58 5.00 6.25 -2.62
N ILE A 59 5.50 5.51 -3.61
CA ILE A 59 6.94 5.40 -3.89
C ILE A 59 7.49 6.80 -4.21
N ASP A 60 6.82 7.56 -5.06
CA ASP A 60 7.24 8.92 -5.41
C ASP A 60 7.30 9.83 -4.17
N LEU A 61 6.33 9.72 -3.26
CA LEU A 61 6.32 10.48 -2.00
C LEU A 61 7.48 10.08 -1.07
N LEU A 62 7.80 8.78 -0.99
CA LEU A 62 8.91 8.26 -0.18
C LEU A 62 10.27 8.64 -0.77
N SER A 63 10.42 8.61 -2.09
CA SER A 63 11.62 9.10 -2.77
C SER A 63 11.82 10.58 -2.47
N ASN A 64 10.76 11.39 -2.57
CA ASN A 64 10.84 12.81 -2.24
C ASN A 64 11.21 13.05 -0.77
N TYR A 65 10.66 12.24 0.16
CA TYR A 65 11.01 12.27 1.58
C TYR A 65 12.51 12.04 1.80
N VAL A 66 13.07 11.00 1.18
CA VAL A 66 14.49 10.64 1.34
C VAL A 66 15.40 11.69 0.69
N GLU A 67 15.09 12.14 -0.52
CA GLU A 67 15.88 13.12 -1.26
C GLU A 67 15.94 14.49 -0.57
N ASN A 68 14.84 14.89 0.09
CA ASN A 68 14.72 16.21 0.69
C ASN A 68 14.81 16.17 2.23
N TYR A 69 15.25 15.05 2.81
CA TYR A 69 15.14 14.77 4.23
C TYR A 69 15.72 15.90 5.11
N SER A 70 16.90 16.45 4.75
CA SER A 70 17.56 17.53 5.49
C SER A 70 16.82 18.87 5.44
N GLU A 71 15.84 19.01 4.55
CA GLU A 71 15.07 20.23 4.33
C GLU A 71 13.59 20.08 4.74
N LEU A 72 13.20 18.95 5.34
CA LEU A 72 11.82 18.68 5.78
C LEU A 72 11.46 19.49 7.04
N GLN A 73 11.23 20.78 6.86
CA GLN A 73 10.79 21.72 7.89
C GLN A 73 9.82 22.76 7.31
N GLY A 74 9.04 23.41 8.19
CA GLY A 74 8.07 24.43 7.79
C GLY A 74 7.14 23.95 6.67
N ASP A 75 6.99 24.76 5.63
CA ASP A 75 6.09 24.51 4.49
C ASP A 75 6.33 23.15 3.80
N LYS A 76 7.58 22.65 3.75
CA LYS A 76 7.89 21.35 3.14
C LYS A 76 7.35 20.19 3.97
N ALA A 77 7.37 20.32 5.30
CA ALA A 77 6.78 19.32 6.19
C ALA A 77 5.24 19.32 6.05
N ASP A 78 4.62 20.50 5.95
CA ASP A 78 3.18 20.62 5.72
C ASP A 78 2.75 20.05 4.36
N GLU A 79 3.55 20.26 3.31
CA GLU A 79 3.29 19.66 2.00
C GLU A 79 3.35 18.14 2.04
N LEU A 80 4.36 17.57 2.72
CA LEU A 80 4.52 16.13 2.92
C LEU A 80 3.29 15.55 3.65
N ILE A 81 2.87 16.18 4.76
CA ILE A 81 1.68 15.76 5.51
C ILE A 81 0.45 15.76 4.60
N ASN A 82 0.22 16.85 3.87
CA ASN A 82 -0.93 16.99 2.97
C ASN A 82 -0.95 15.91 1.88
N LYS A 83 0.19 15.60 1.28
CA LYS A 83 0.31 14.53 0.26
C LYS A 83 0.06 13.16 0.89
N ALA A 84 0.68 12.87 2.04
CA ALA A 84 0.50 11.60 2.75
C ALA A 84 -0.95 11.37 3.17
N GLU A 85 -1.61 12.40 3.72
CA GLU A 85 -3.03 12.33 4.10
C GLU A 85 -3.94 12.08 2.90
N ARG A 86 -3.73 12.80 1.78
CA ARG A 86 -4.52 12.60 0.56
C ARG A 86 -4.36 11.18 0.04
N LEU A 87 -3.14 10.66 0.01
CA LEU A 87 -2.88 9.29 -0.42
C LEU A 87 -3.55 8.26 0.50
N ASN A 88 -3.48 8.45 1.81
CA ASN A 88 -4.17 7.59 2.77
C ASN A 88 -5.69 7.60 2.60
N LYS A 89 -6.29 8.77 2.37
CA LYS A 89 -7.72 8.92 2.07
C LYS A 89 -8.10 8.22 0.77
N LYS A 90 -7.31 8.38 -0.30
CA LYS A 90 -7.51 7.66 -1.58
C LYS A 90 -7.46 6.15 -1.38
N GLN A 91 -6.46 5.62 -0.67
CA GLN A 91 -6.30 4.19 -0.43
C GLN A 91 -7.50 3.59 0.33
N ASN A 92 -7.90 4.22 1.44
CA ASN A 92 -9.05 3.75 2.23
C ASN A 92 -10.36 3.82 1.43
N SER A 93 -10.52 4.87 0.61
CA SER A 93 -11.68 5.02 -0.28
C SER A 93 -11.70 3.95 -1.37
N LEU A 94 -10.53 3.59 -1.91
CA LEU A 94 -10.39 2.53 -2.90
C LEU A 94 -10.81 1.17 -2.32
N ILE A 95 -10.28 0.78 -1.16
CA ILE A 95 -10.67 -0.47 -0.47
C ILE A 95 -12.18 -0.47 -0.19
N SER A 96 -12.72 0.64 0.32
CA SER A 96 -14.16 0.77 0.60
C SER A 96 -15.03 0.64 -0.67
N LYS A 97 -14.62 1.27 -1.78
CA LYS A 97 -15.27 1.17 -3.09
C LYS A 97 -15.31 -0.27 -3.57
N TYR A 98 -14.17 -0.97 -3.50
CA TYR A 98 -14.07 -2.35 -3.98
C TYR A 98 -14.71 -3.37 -3.05
N THR A 99 -14.74 -3.13 -1.74
CA THR A 99 -15.53 -3.92 -0.78
C THR A 99 -17.02 -3.93 -1.17
N LYS A 100 -17.57 -2.78 -1.57
CA LYS A 100 -18.96 -2.69 -2.06
C LYS A 100 -19.16 -3.45 -3.38
N LYS A 101 -18.17 -3.45 -4.28
CA LYS A 101 -18.22 -4.20 -5.55
C LYS A 101 -18.13 -5.70 -5.31
N VAL A 102 -17.18 -6.16 -4.49
CA VAL A 102 -17.03 -7.56 -4.06
C VAL A 102 -18.31 -8.07 -3.43
N ARG A 103 -18.94 -7.28 -2.54
CA ARG A 103 -20.22 -7.66 -1.92
C ARG A 103 -21.31 -8.00 -2.93
N LYS A 104 -21.37 -7.26 -4.05
CA LYS A 104 -22.38 -7.48 -5.09
C LYS A 104 -22.16 -8.78 -5.86
N VAL A 105 -20.92 -9.23 -6.00
CA VAL A 105 -20.56 -10.39 -6.85
C VAL A 105 -20.25 -11.67 -6.05
N ALA A 106 -19.86 -11.54 -4.79
CA ALA A 106 -19.39 -12.64 -3.95
C ALA A 106 -20.03 -12.67 -2.54
N GLY A 107 -20.96 -11.76 -2.25
CA GLY A 107 -21.67 -11.73 -0.97
C GLY A 107 -20.92 -11.03 0.16
N SER A 108 -21.59 -10.92 1.32
CA SER A 108 -21.11 -10.11 2.45
C SER A 108 -19.89 -10.70 3.16
N GLU A 109 -19.80 -12.02 3.24
CA GLU A 109 -18.68 -12.71 3.90
C GLU A 109 -17.36 -12.46 3.15
N VAL A 110 -17.33 -12.72 1.84
CA VAL A 110 -16.16 -12.47 0.99
C VAL A 110 -15.79 -10.98 0.97
N ALA A 111 -16.77 -10.09 1.01
CA ALA A 111 -16.52 -8.66 1.12
C ALA A 111 -15.84 -8.27 2.43
N ALA A 112 -16.23 -8.90 3.56
CA ALA A 112 -15.59 -8.66 4.84
C ALA A 112 -14.15 -9.22 4.86
N GLN A 113 -13.93 -10.42 4.31
CA GLN A 113 -12.60 -11.02 4.16
C GLN A 113 -11.69 -10.14 3.28
N PHE A 114 -12.18 -9.68 2.12
CA PHE A 114 -11.47 -8.74 1.25
C PHE A 114 -11.07 -7.46 2.00
N TYR A 115 -12.02 -6.85 2.72
CA TYR A 115 -11.75 -5.63 3.48
C TYR A 115 -10.65 -5.87 4.53
N GLN A 116 -10.74 -6.96 5.28
CA GLN A 116 -9.78 -7.32 6.32
C GLN A 116 -8.38 -7.57 5.75
N VAL A 117 -8.27 -8.41 4.71
CA VAL A 117 -6.96 -8.79 4.14
C VAL A 117 -6.27 -7.60 3.47
N GLU A 118 -7.00 -6.75 2.74
CA GLU A 118 -6.39 -5.58 2.10
C GLU A 118 -5.88 -4.56 3.12
N HIS A 119 -6.62 -4.37 4.22
CA HIS A 119 -6.15 -3.52 5.31
C HIS A 119 -4.96 -4.12 6.07
N TYR A 120 -4.92 -5.44 6.22
CA TYR A 120 -3.79 -6.16 6.81
C TYR A 120 -2.52 -5.99 5.96
N LEU A 121 -2.59 -6.31 4.66
CA LEU A 121 -1.45 -6.20 3.73
C LEU A 121 -0.96 -4.76 3.62
N LEU A 122 -1.87 -3.79 3.52
CA LEU A 122 -1.53 -2.36 3.51
C LEU A 122 -0.82 -1.93 4.80
N SER A 123 -1.25 -2.43 5.95
CA SER A 123 -0.62 -2.12 7.24
C SER A 123 0.78 -2.72 7.33
N ALA A 124 0.96 -3.96 6.86
CA ALA A 124 2.27 -4.62 6.82
C ALA A 124 3.27 -3.85 5.95
N VAL A 125 2.86 -3.44 4.75
CA VAL A 125 3.67 -2.59 3.85
C VAL A 125 4.07 -1.28 4.53
N ARG A 126 3.14 -0.62 5.23
CA ARG A 126 3.42 0.65 5.91
C ARG A 126 4.39 0.47 7.07
N ALA A 127 4.25 -0.59 7.85
CA ALA A 127 5.17 -0.91 8.94
C ALA A 127 6.59 -1.11 8.40
N GLU A 128 6.74 -1.94 7.38
CA GLU A 128 8.03 -2.18 6.71
C GLU A 128 8.66 -0.89 6.20
N ILE A 129 7.87 -0.01 5.56
CA ILE A 129 8.36 1.31 5.13
C ILE A 129 8.84 2.14 6.34
N PHE A 130 8.05 2.25 7.39
CA PHE A 130 8.39 3.07 8.56
C PHE A 130 9.59 2.54 9.34
N GLU A 131 9.83 1.24 9.34
CA GLU A 131 11.00 0.62 9.96
C GLU A 131 12.30 0.91 9.17
N ASN A 132 12.18 1.21 7.88
CA ASN A 132 13.32 1.44 6.98
C ASN A 132 13.57 2.92 6.63
N ILE A 133 12.76 3.85 7.13
CA ILE A 133 12.96 5.29 6.94
C ILE A 133 13.27 5.98 8.27
N PRO A 134 14.19 6.96 8.28
CA PRO A 134 14.45 7.76 9.48
C PRO A 134 13.21 8.59 9.85
N PHE A 135 12.93 8.76 11.13
CA PHE A 135 11.92 9.71 11.58
C PHE A 135 12.42 11.15 11.43
N ILE A 136 11.53 12.07 11.07
CA ILE A 136 11.87 13.49 10.92
C ILE A 136 12.57 14.00 12.19
N GLY A 137 13.76 14.58 12.01
CA GLY A 137 14.57 15.13 13.10
C GLY A 137 15.43 14.13 13.88
N THR A 138 15.44 12.82 13.55
CA THR A 138 16.25 11.83 14.30
C THR A 138 17.64 11.58 13.72
N LEU A 139 17.86 11.87 12.43
CA LEU A 139 19.21 11.89 11.87
C LEU A 139 19.93 13.16 12.32
N LYS A 140 20.92 13.01 13.20
CA LYS A 140 21.89 14.06 13.48
C LYS A 140 22.81 14.17 12.26
N ILE A 141 22.83 15.34 11.64
CA ILE A 141 23.88 15.71 10.70
C ILE A 141 25.01 16.21 11.57
N ASP A 142 26.05 15.39 11.75
CA ASP A 142 27.31 15.82 12.35
C ASP A 142 28.11 16.71 11.39
#